data_AF-A0A428WI15-F1
#
_entry.id   AF-A0A428WI15-F1
#
_cell.length_a   1.000
_cell.length_b   1.000
_cell.length_c   1.000
_cell.angle_alpha   90.00
_cell.angle_beta   90.00
_cell.angle_gamma   90.00
#
_symmetry.space_group_name_H-M   'P 1'
#
loop_
_entity.id
_entity.type
_entity.pdbx_description
1 polymer ?
#
loop_
_entity_poly.entity_id
_entity_poly.type
_entity_poly.pdbx_seq_one_letter_code
_entity_poly.pdbx_strand_id
1 'polypeptide(L)'
;MKELAAALAQCFRDEQGARSFLTEMGYPVDRLQPFGSARQFWAEVVSELELGILADGIPTIVVAAAEWYPGHAVLQELAAKQAAVDEARDAPAGRSAEPPVEEDGDCFAILAINTTQHAEFLDVVRSVADPDAELLYATRQISAVRIQDPGASAGQVAARIEEELAARQISADVSYANYAFRPYLLASLVVYGPDGAPYELRGVPASTPVRDIPFAVLNHYDDEAVRNRRGQFMETTVDLVDEDGTPHRLDPNRSLHENGVTDGASMRVGARATAGSGVGQTMEWFDRARAQIDLFAQRHEEFTVTKTDDPDLPTLFEIEIRSPGFAPPPEAGAEPVLIDRHRLRIMLTREFPRRAPAVQWRSEVFHPNIVPAWRGDVPKGAVCLGPLMDAYRPDLDFAVLCQLLVDMAGYRNYEARTLGRWEETEGYVNIPAATWARSEHGQERILAIGGIPLPPPDDDPGGAAGRPIPLWVEPWGAGE
;
A
#
# COMPACT_ATOMS: atom_id res chain seq x y z
N MET A 1 20.83 -25.46 -8.65
CA MET A 1 21.00 -23.99 -8.85
C MET A 1 22.25 -23.59 -9.62
N LYS A 2 23.45 -24.00 -9.20
CA LYS A 2 24.68 -23.86 -10.03
C LYS A 2 24.52 -24.47 -11.44
N GLU A 3 23.76 -25.56 -11.54
CA GLU A 3 23.40 -26.21 -12.80
C GLU A 3 22.47 -25.37 -13.68
N LEU A 4 21.52 -24.63 -13.09
CA LEU A 4 20.62 -23.73 -13.81
C LEU A 4 21.39 -22.57 -14.42
N ALA A 5 22.22 -21.88 -13.63
CA ALA A 5 23.06 -20.78 -14.12
C ALA A 5 24.00 -21.25 -15.25
N ALA A 6 24.57 -22.45 -15.12
CA ALA A 6 25.42 -23.03 -16.15
C ALA A 6 24.64 -23.39 -17.44
N ALA A 7 23.41 -23.89 -17.32
CA ALA A 7 22.55 -24.19 -18.45
C ALA A 7 22.07 -22.92 -19.17
N LEU A 8 21.65 -21.90 -18.42
CA LEU A 8 21.27 -20.59 -18.96
C LEU A 8 22.44 -19.93 -19.67
N ALA A 9 23.65 -19.99 -19.10
CA ALA A 9 24.85 -19.46 -19.74
C ALA A 9 25.25 -20.19 -21.03
N GLN A 10 24.85 -21.46 -21.20
CA GLN A 10 25.08 -22.21 -22.44
C GLN A 10 24.03 -21.90 -23.51
N CYS A 11 22.82 -21.55 -23.12
CA CYS A 11 21.71 -21.27 -24.02
C CYS A 11 21.69 -19.80 -24.44
N PHE A 12 21.83 -18.87 -23.49
CA PHE A 12 21.80 -17.43 -23.70
C PHE A 12 23.20 -16.83 -23.51
N ARG A 13 24.03 -16.95 -24.56
CA ARG A 13 25.47 -16.64 -24.50
C ARG A 13 25.80 -15.17 -24.72
N ASP A 14 24.91 -14.42 -25.34
CA ASP A 14 25.09 -13.01 -25.67
C ASP A 14 24.09 -12.12 -24.91
N GLU A 15 24.47 -10.85 -24.79
CA GLU A 15 23.72 -9.85 -24.01
C GLU A 15 22.30 -9.65 -24.55
N GLN A 16 22.14 -9.63 -25.87
CA GLN A 16 20.85 -9.37 -26.50
C GLN A 16 19.86 -10.49 -26.19
N GLY A 17 20.29 -11.76 -26.35
CA GLY A 17 19.46 -12.92 -26.05
C GLY A 17 19.11 -13.02 -24.57
N ALA A 18 20.08 -12.77 -23.68
CA ALA A 18 19.85 -12.84 -22.24
C ALA A 18 18.89 -11.75 -21.73
N ARG A 19 19.06 -10.49 -22.17
CA ARG A 19 18.17 -9.39 -21.79
C ARG A 19 16.77 -9.55 -22.35
N SER A 20 16.63 -10.01 -23.59
CA SER A 20 15.32 -10.23 -24.21
C SER A 20 14.52 -11.28 -23.44
N PHE A 21 15.17 -12.41 -23.11
CA PHE A 21 14.56 -13.46 -22.31
C PHE A 21 14.16 -12.98 -20.92
N LEU A 22 15.04 -12.28 -20.20
CA LEU A 22 14.73 -11.78 -18.85
C LEU A 22 13.60 -10.74 -18.84
N THR A 23 13.56 -9.86 -19.85
CA THR A 23 12.49 -8.87 -19.98
C THR A 23 11.14 -9.55 -20.21
N GLU A 24 11.09 -10.58 -21.06
CA GLU A 24 9.88 -11.34 -21.33
C GLU A 24 9.36 -12.07 -20.09
N MET A 25 10.27 -12.54 -19.23
CA MET A 25 9.94 -13.19 -17.96
C MET A 25 9.60 -12.19 -16.83
N GLY A 26 9.52 -10.89 -17.12
CA GLY A 26 9.15 -9.86 -16.13
C GLY A 26 10.26 -9.50 -15.15
N TYR A 27 11.52 -9.78 -15.48
CA TYR A 27 12.67 -9.36 -14.65
C TYR A 27 12.82 -7.82 -14.65
N PRO A 28 13.04 -7.17 -13.50
CA PRO A 28 13.20 -5.72 -13.42
C PRO A 28 14.40 -5.21 -14.24
N VAL A 29 14.12 -4.45 -15.31
CA VAL A 29 15.13 -4.00 -16.29
C VAL A 29 16.16 -3.07 -15.67
N ASP A 30 15.77 -2.30 -14.66
CA ASP A 30 16.62 -1.40 -13.88
C ASP A 30 17.65 -2.12 -13.00
N ARG A 31 17.46 -3.43 -12.75
CA ARG A 31 18.37 -4.27 -11.96
C ARG A 31 19.34 -5.10 -12.81
N LEU A 32 19.22 -5.04 -14.13
CA LEU A 32 20.09 -5.80 -15.02
C LEU A 32 21.52 -5.27 -14.96
N GLN A 33 22.41 -6.07 -14.39
CA GLN A 33 23.85 -5.80 -14.35
C GLN A 33 24.45 -5.70 -15.77
N PRO A 34 25.60 -5.03 -15.94
CA PRO A 34 26.33 -5.04 -17.20
C PRO A 34 26.69 -6.49 -17.63
N PHE A 35 26.48 -6.81 -18.91
CA PHE A 35 26.74 -8.15 -19.42
C PHE A 35 28.23 -8.37 -19.64
N GLY A 36 28.93 -8.87 -18.61
CA GLY A 36 30.35 -9.21 -18.69
C GLY A 36 30.57 -10.53 -19.42
N SER A 37 30.34 -11.65 -18.73
CA SER A 37 30.36 -12.99 -19.33
C SER A 37 29.06 -13.72 -19.01
N ALA A 38 28.57 -14.55 -19.92
CA ALA A 38 27.32 -15.29 -19.72
C ALA A 38 27.32 -16.08 -18.41
N ARG A 39 28.44 -16.73 -18.06
CA ARG A 39 28.54 -17.53 -16.82
C ARG A 39 28.43 -16.67 -15.55
N GLN A 40 29.07 -15.51 -15.53
CA GLN A 40 28.99 -14.60 -14.39
C GLN A 40 27.60 -13.96 -14.31
N PHE A 41 27.12 -13.43 -15.43
CA PHE A 41 25.82 -12.79 -15.54
C PHE A 41 24.69 -13.71 -15.07
N TRP A 42 24.62 -14.95 -15.56
CA TRP A 42 23.58 -15.89 -15.15
C TRP A 42 23.74 -16.41 -13.73
N ALA A 43 24.96 -16.45 -13.18
CA ALA A 43 25.15 -16.78 -11.77
C ALA A 43 24.61 -15.69 -10.84
N GLU A 44 24.82 -14.41 -11.20
CA GLU A 44 24.29 -13.25 -10.48
C GLU A 44 22.76 -13.18 -10.59
N VAL A 45 22.21 -13.33 -11.81
CA VAL A 45 20.76 -13.35 -12.05
C VAL A 45 20.08 -14.50 -11.30
N VAL A 46 20.63 -15.73 -11.35
CA VAL A 46 20.07 -16.84 -10.56
C VAL A 46 20.17 -16.58 -9.06
N SER A 47 21.27 -15.98 -8.59
CA SER A 47 21.39 -15.59 -7.19
C SER A 47 20.31 -14.58 -6.81
N GLU A 48 20.07 -13.56 -7.64
CA GLU A 48 19.03 -12.55 -7.44
C GLU A 48 17.60 -13.14 -7.45
N LEU A 49 17.34 -14.14 -8.29
CA LEU A 49 16.08 -14.88 -8.29
C LEU A 49 15.92 -15.74 -7.03
N GLU A 50 17.00 -16.29 -6.47
CA GLU A 50 17.00 -16.95 -5.15
C GLU A 50 16.72 -15.94 -4.03
N LEU A 51 16.97 -14.64 -4.27
CA LEU A 51 16.57 -13.56 -3.36
C LEU A 51 15.08 -13.21 -3.42
N GLY A 52 14.32 -13.82 -4.34
CA GLY A 52 12.89 -13.54 -4.51
C GLY A 52 12.61 -12.21 -5.21
N ILE A 53 13.54 -11.71 -6.03
CA ILE A 53 13.34 -10.49 -6.82
C ILE A 53 12.14 -10.59 -7.76
N LEU A 54 11.82 -11.81 -8.20
CA LEU A 54 10.63 -12.13 -8.96
C LEU A 54 9.89 -13.28 -8.25
N ALA A 55 8.60 -13.08 -7.98
CA ALA A 55 7.73 -14.13 -7.43
C ALA A 55 7.73 -15.34 -8.37
N ASP A 56 8.02 -16.53 -7.85
CA ASP A 56 8.21 -17.77 -8.61
C ASP A 56 9.22 -17.62 -9.78
N GLY A 57 10.21 -16.73 -9.64
CA GLY A 57 11.13 -16.37 -10.73
C GLY A 57 12.01 -17.53 -11.21
N ILE A 58 12.43 -18.42 -10.31
CA ILE A 58 13.20 -19.62 -10.68
C ILE A 58 12.32 -20.64 -11.41
N PRO A 59 11.16 -21.05 -10.88
CA PRO A 59 10.18 -21.86 -11.63
C PRO A 59 9.88 -21.29 -13.01
N THR A 60 9.55 -19.99 -13.09
CA THR A 60 9.21 -19.29 -14.33
C THR A 60 10.35 -19.36 -15.35
N ILE A 61 11.57 -19.04 -14.93
CA ILE A 61 12.73 -19.05 -15.81
C ILE A 61 13.13 -20.47 -16.22
N VAL A 62 13.00 -21.46 -15.33
CA VAL A 62 13.30 -22.87 -15.65
C VAL A 62 12.34 -23.39 -16.73
N VAL A 63 11.03 -23.17 -16.56
CA VAL A 63 10.02 -23.62 -17.52
C VAL A 63 10.20 -22.92 -18.87
N ALA A 64 10.30 -21.58 -18.87
CA ALA A 64 10.47 -20.83 -20.10
C ALA A 64 11.79 -21.15 -20.82
N ALA A 65 12.90 -21.32 -20.09
CA ALA A 65 14.16 -21.70 -20.71
C ALA A 65 14.10 -23.11 -21.31
N ALA A 66 13.37 -24.04 -20.69
CA ALA A 66 13.15 -25.38 -21.23
C ALA A 66 12.29 -25.34 -22.52
N GLU A 67 11.29 -24.46 -22.60
CA GLU A 67 10.48 -24.26 -23.81
C GLU A 67 11.28 -23.67 -24.96
N TRP A 68 12.15 -22.70 -24.67
CA TRP A 68 13.04 -22.08 -25.66
C TRP A 68 14.11 -23.05 -26.18
N TYR A 69 14.53 -24.00 -25.34
CA TYR A 69 15.58 -24.97 -25.65
C TYR A 69 15.12 -26.42 -25.35
N PRO A 70 14.19 -26.97 -26.16
CA PRO A 70 13.60 -28.30 -25.92
C PRO A 70 14.62 -29.45 -25.95
N GLY A 71 15.78 -29.25 -26.61
CA GLY A 71 16.87 -30.22 -26.68
C GLY A 71 17.86 -30.19 -25.51
N HIS A 72 17.74 -29.25 -24.56
CA HIS A 72 18.72 -29.11 -23.48
C HIS A 72 18.34 -29.96 -22.26
N ALA A 73 18.97 -31.13 -22.13
CA ALA A 73 18.61 -32.16 -21.13
C ALA A 73 18.51 -31.64 -19.69
N VAL A 74 19.43 -30.77 -19.26
CA VAL A 74 19.42 -30.21 -17.88
C VAL A 74 18.21 -29.30 -17.63
N LEU A 75 17.79 -28.51 -18.64
CA LEU A 75 16.64 -27.62 -18.48
C LEU A 75 15.34 -28.42 -18.46
N GLN A 76 15.25 -29.46 -19.29
CA GLN A 76 14.12 -30.40 -19.29
C GLN A 76 14.00 -31.16 -17.97
N GLU A 77 15.12 -31.60 -17.39
CA GLU A 77 15.13 -32.26 -16.08
C GLU A 77 14.70 -31.31 -14.96
N LEU A 78 15.19 -30.06 -14.97
CA LEU A 78 14.79 -29.06 -13.98
C LEU A 78 13.32 -28.66 -14.13
N ALA A 79 12.81 -28.52 -15.35
CA ALA A 79 11.41 -28.23 -15.62
C ALA A 79 10.50 -29.40 -15.22
N ALA A 80 10.90 -30.64 -15.47
CA ALA A 80 10.16 -31.83 -15.02
C ALA A 80 10.13 -31.94 -13.49
N LYS A 81 11.23 -31.60 -12.80
CA LYS A 81 11.26 -31.51 -11.33
C LYS A 81 10.32 -30.41 -10.83
N GLN A 82 10.27 -29.26 -11.50
CA GLN A 82 9.38 -28.17 -11.15
C GLN A 82 7.91 -28.55 -11.37
N ALA A 83 7.59 -29.18 -12.52
CA ALA A 83 6.24 -29.67 -12.81
C ALA A 83 5.77 -30.72 -11.79
N ALA A 84 6.65 -31.60 -11.32
CA ALA A 84 6.32 -32.55 -10.26
C ALA A 84 6.06 -31.87 -8.90
N VAL A 85 6.73 -30.75 -8.63
CA VAL A 85 6.47 -29.91 -7.44
C VAL A 85 5.13 -29.17 -7.58
N ASP A 86 4.83 -28.65 -8.77
CA ASP A 86 3.59 -27.93 -9.05
C ASP A 86 2.38 -28.88 -9.09
N GLU A 87 2.51 -30.09 -9.65
CA GLU A 87 1.48 -31.14 -9.59
C GLU A 87 1.20 -31.61 -8.15
N ALA A 88 2.22 -31.62 -7.29
CA ALA A 88 2.05 -31.89 -5.86
C ALA A 88 1.36 -30.71 -5.12
N ARG A 89 1.50 -29.49 -5.63
CA ARG A 89 0.87 -28.27 -5.09
C ARG A 89 -0.58 -28.10 -5.56
N ASP A 90 -0.90 -28.52 -6.78
CA ASP A 90 -2.22 -28.35 -7.43
C ASP A 90 -3.14 -29.57 -7.28
N ALA A 91 -2.69 -30.64 -6.60
CA ALA A 91 -3.58 -31.74 -6.22
C ALA A 91 -4.73 -31.20 -5.34
N PRO A 92 -6.00 -31.55 -5.62
CA PRO A 92 -7.13 -31.10 -4.81
C PRO A 92 -6.88 -31.53 -3.37
N ALA A 93 -7.02 -30.59 -2.43
CA ALA A 93 -6.76 -30.75 -1.01
C ALA A 93 -7.60 -31.88 -0.39
N GLY A 94 -7.20 -33.12 -0.63
CA GLY A 94 -7.58 -34.27 0.16
C GLY A 94 -6.68 -34.25 1.37
N ARG A 95 -7.16 -33.65 2.48
CA ARG A 95 -6.62 -33.70 3.83
C ARG A 95 -5.31 -34.50 3.91
N SER A 96 -4.19 -33.87 3.56
CA SER A 96 -2.90 -34.43 3.88
C SER A 96 -2.84 -34.44 5.39
N ALA A 97 -2.73 -35.65 5.93
CA ALA A 97 -2.73 -35.91 7.35
C ALA A 97 -1.85 -34.88 8.06
N GLU A 98 -2.40 -34.29 9.12
CA GLU A 98 -1.62 -33.53 10.09
C GLU A 98 -0.30 -34.28 10.32
N PRO A 99 0.87 -33.62 10.24
CA PRO A 99 2.07 -34.22 10.79
C PRO A 99 1.69 -34.68 12.21
N PRO A 100 2.11 -35.88 12.64
CA PRO A 100 1.71 -36.38 13.95
C PRO A 100 2.05 -35.27 14.93
N VAL A 101 1.00 -34.72 15.56
CA VAL A 101 1.16 -33.77 16.64
C VAL A 101 1.88 -34.59 17.70
N GLU A 102 3.22 -34.50 17.74
CA GLU A 102 3.95 -34.83 18.95
C GLU A 102 3.25 -34.04 20.04
N GLU A 103 2.71 -34.75 21.04
CA GLU A 103 1.95 -34.14 22.12
C GLU A 103 2.74 -32.94 22.65
N ASP A 104 2.05 -31.80 22.81
CA ASP A 104 2.62 -30.58 23.36
C ASP A 104 3.45 -30.93 24.61
N GLY A 105 4.72 -30.51 24.59
CA GLY A 105 5.71 -30.89 25.56
C GLY A 105 6.96 -30.02 25.45
N ASP A 106 7.72 -29.96 26.53
CA ASP A 106 8.91 -29.11 26.62
C ASP A 106 9.93 -29.47 25.52
N CYS A 107 10.23 -28.48 24.68
CA CYS A 107 11.21 -28.57 23.61
C CYS A 107 12.26 -27.47 23.79
N PHE A 108 13.47 -27.89 24.15
CA PHE A 108 14.62 -27.01 24.31
C PHE A 108 15.37 -26.89 22.99
N ALA A 109 15.61 -25.66 22.53
CA ALA A 109 16.22 -25.41 21.24
C ALA A 109 17.33 -24.35 21.31
N ILE A 110 18.37 -24.57 20.51
CA ILE A 110 19.36 -23.54 20.16
C ILE A 110 18.97 -22.99 18.79
N LEU A 111 18.85 -21.66 18.71
CA LEU A 111 18.62 -20.95 17.47
C LEU A 111 19.91 -20.27 17.03
N ALA A 112 20.24 -20.40 15.75
CA ALA A 112 21.22 -19.55 15.09
C ALA A 112 20.49 -18.63 14.12
N ILE A 113 20.69 -17.32 14.27
CA ILE A 113 20.11 -16.27 13.44
C ILE A 113 21.23 -15.66 12.59
N ASN A 114 20.90 -15.15 11.40
CA ASN A 114 21.82 -14.53 10.44
C ASN A 114 22.88 -15.47 9.83
N THR A 115 22.59 -16.77 9.77
CA THR A 115 23.48 -17.75 9.13
C THR A 115 22.75 -18.62 8.10
N THR A 116 23.46 -18.96 7.03
CA THR A 116 23.07 -19.94 6.00
C THR A 116 23.82 -21.27 6.14
N GLN A 117 24.79 -21.35 7.07
CA GLN A 117 25.67 -22.51 7.28
C GLN A 117 25.05 -23.48 8.31
N HIS A 118 23.88 -24.02 7.96
CA HIS A 118 23.03 -24.79 8.86
C HIS A 118 23.64 -26.15 9.28
N ALA A 119 24.36 -26.79 8.36
CA ALA A 119 25.02 -28.08 8.63
C ALA A 119 26.18 -27.89 9.62
N GLU A 120 27.01 -26.87 9.40
CA GLU A 120 28.11 -26.52 10.27
C GLU A 120 27.62 -26.07 11.65
N PHE A 121 26.49 -25.35 11.70
CA PHE A 121 25.82 -25.00 12.96
C PHE A 121 25.37 -26.25 13.73
N LEU A 122 24.67 -27.18 13.07
CA LEU A 122 24.24 -28.43 13.71
C LEU A 122 25.44 -29.23 14.25
N ASP A 123 26.54 -29.30 13.50
CA ASP A 123 27.76 -29.98 13.94
C ASP A 123 28.41 -29.32 15.17
N VAL A 124 28.39 -27.98 15.25
CA VAL A 124 28.85 -27.26 16.44
C VAL A 124 27.95 -27.55 17.64
N VAL A 125 26.62 -27.49 17.47
CA VAL A 125 25.67 -27.80 18.56
C VAL A 125 25.89 -29.23 19.06
N ARG A 126 26.11 -30.19 18.16
CA ARG A 126 26.41 -31.58 18.52
C ARG A 126 27.71 -31.74 19.30
N SER A 127 28.73 -30.98 18.94
CA SER A 127 30.02 -31.04 19.62
C SER A 127 30.03 -30.34 20.97
N VAL A 128 29.21 -29.30 21.15
CA VAL A 128 29.29 -28.41 22.32
C VAL A 128 28.21 -28.71 23.35
N ALA A 129 26.99 -29.00 22.91
CA ALA A 129 25.81 -29.10 23.76
C ALA A 129 25.30 -30.53 23.89
N ASP A 130 25.00 -31.17 22.77
CA ASP A 130 24.27 -32.44 22.76
C ASP A 130 24.58 -33.27 21.50
N PRO A 131 25.32 -34.39 21.60
CA PRO A 131 25.67 -35.21 20.42
C PRO A 131 24.45 -35.77 19.67
N ASP A 132 23.30 -35.89 20.34
CA ASP A 132 22.05 -36.39 19.77
C ASP A 132 21.15 -35.26 19.24
N ALA A 133 21.67 -34.02 19.18
CA ALA A 133 20.91 -32.87 18.71
C ALA A 133 20.34 -33.07 17.29
N GLU A 134 19.10 -32.63 17.11
CA GLU A 134 18.32 -32.79 15.88
C GLU A 134 17.93 -31.43 15.30
N LEU A 135 18.09 -31.25 13.99
CA LEU A 135 17.60 -30.06 13.31
C LEU A 135 16.07 -30.09 13.26
N LEU A 136 15.43 -29.10 13.89
CA LEU A 136 13.97 -28.94 13.89
C LEU A 136 13.51 -28.34 12.57
N TYR A 137 14.12 -27.21 12.20
CA TYR A 137 13.89 -26.54 10.92
C TYR A 137 15.08 -25.65 10.54
N ALA A 138 15.15 -25.32 9.26
CA ALA A 138 16.04 -24.29 8.73
C ALA A 138 15.29 -23.42 7.72
N THR A 139 15.45 -22.11 7.86
CA THR A 139 15.08 -21.08 6.88
C THR A 139 16.35 -20.42 6.37
N ARG A 140 16.22 -19.49 5.42
CA ARG A 140 17.36 -18.79 4.81
C ARG A 140 18.31 -18.09 5.81
N GLN A 141 17.82 -17.69 6.98
CA GLN A 141 18.61 -16.97 7.97
C GLN A 141 18.50 -17.54 9.39
N ILE A 142 17.65 -18.55 9.61
CA ILE A 142 17.40 -19.08 10.95
C ILE A 142 17.46 -20.61 10.92
N SER A 143 18.14 -21.21 11.89
CA SER A 143 18.02 -22.63 12.18
C SER A 143 17.67 -22.85 13.63
N ALA A 144 16.81 -23.82 13.89
CA ALA A 144 16.52 -24.28 15.24
C ALA A 144 16.95 -25.74 15.37
N VAL A 145 17.74 -26.03 16.41
CA VAL A 145 18.24 -27.36 16.73
C VAL A 145 17.75 -27.74 18.11
N ARG A 146 17.09 -28.89 18.23
CA ARG A 146 16.65 -29.46 19.50
C ARG A 146 17.85 -29.98 20.26
N ILE A 147 17.87 -29.71 21.57
CA ILE A 147 18.84 -30.24 22.51
C ILE A 147 18.12 -30.79 23.76
N GLN A 148 18.81 -31.57 24.57
CA GLN A 148 18.38 -31.86 25.94
C GLN A 148 18.41 -30.60 26.82
N ASP A 149 17.62 -30.59 27.90
CA ASP A 149 17.53 -29.46 28.84
C ASP A 149 18.91 -29.08 29.40
N PRO A 150 19.47 -27.91 29.03
CA PRO A 150 20.76 -27.46 29.55
C PRO A 150 20.64 -26.85 30.96
N GLY A 151 19.43 -26.71 31.51
CA GLY A 151 19.15 -26.13 32.82
C GLY A 151 19.75 -24.73 32.98
N ALA A 152 20.39 -24.49 34.12
CA ALA A 152 21.02 -23.20 34.43
C ALA A 152 22.21 -22.85 33.50
N SER A 153 22.72 -23.80 32.73
CA SER A 153 23.87 -23.60 31.83
C SER A 153 23.47 -23.15 30.41
N ALA A 154 22.18 -22.96 30.12
CA ALA A 154 21.69 -22.57 28.79
C ALA A 154 22.46 -21.40 28.15
N GLY A 155 22.67 -20.31 28.90
CA GLY A 155 23.40 -19.14 28.41
C GLY A 155 24.88 -19.40 28.16
N GLN A 156 25.53 -20.26 28.95
CA GLN A 156 26.93 -20.65 28.75
C GLN A 156 27.08 -21.53 27.51
N VAL A 157 26.11 -22.43 27.27
CA VAL A 157 26.08 -23.28 26.10
C VAL A 157 25.92 -22.44 24.83
N ALA A 158 24.97 -21.50 24.79
CA ALA A 158 24.78 -20.61 23.65
C ALA A 158 26.04 -19.77 23.34
N ALA A 159 26.64 -19.15 24.36
CA ALA A 159 27.86 -18.36 24.19
C ALA A 159 29.03 -19.21 23.65
N ARG A 160 29.19 -20.44 24.13
CA ARG A 160 30.26 -21.33 23.65
C ARG A 160 30.02 -21.79 22.20
N ILE A 161 28.78 -22.02 21.81
CA ILE A 161 28.42 -22.33 20.42
C ILE A 161 28.76 -21.13 19.52
N GLU A 162 28.43 -19.91 19.96
CA GLU A 162 28.77 -18.68 19.24
C GLU A 162 30.28 -18.51 19.06
N GLU A 163 31.07 -18.75 20.11
CA GLU A 163 32.55 -18.72 20.05
C GLU A 163 33.12 -19.74 19.05
N GLU A 164 32.59 -20.97 19.03
CA GLU A 164 33.02 -22.02 18.09
C GLU A 164 32.62 -21.70 16.65
N LEU A 165 31.46 -21.08 16.42
CA LEU A 165 31.06 -20.58 15.10
C LEU A 165 31.96 -19.45 14.64
N ALA A 166 32.27 -18.49 15.52
CA ALA A 166 33.17 -17.39 15.22
C ALA A 166 34.59 -17.88 14.89
N ALA A 167 35.09 -18.90 15.61
CA ALA A 167 36.37 -19.54 15.32
C ALA A 167 36.42 -20.18 13.91
N ARG A 168 35.26 -20.59 13.38
CA ARG A 168 35.08 -21.11 12.02
C ARG A 168 34.75 -20.02 10.98
N GLN A 169 34.81 -18.75 11.36
CA GLN A 169 34.44 -17.60 10.52
C GLN A 169 32.96 -17.61 10.09
N ILE A 170 32.10 -18.21 10.92
CA ILE A 170 30.65 -18.22 10.71
C ILE A 170 30.04 -17.13 11.59
N SER A 171 29.48 -16.11 10.96
CA SER A 171 28.71 -15.08 11.66
C SER A 171 27.31 -15.62 11.96
N ALA A 172 26.95 -15.73 13.23
CA ALA A 172 25.61 -16.11 13.65
C ALA A 172 25.33 -15.55 15.05
N ASP A 173 24.12 -15.05 15.28
CA ASP A 173 23.64 -14.73 16.62
C ASP A 173 23.01 -16.00 17.21
N VAL A 174 23.56 -16.49 18.32
CA VAL A 174 23.11 -17.75 18.94
C VAL A 174 22.25 -17.44 20.15
N SER A 175 21.07 -18.06 20.21
CA SER A 175 20.16 -17.93 21.34
C SER A 175 19.60 -19.27 21.77
N TYR A 176 19.17 -19.33 23.02
CA TYR A 176 18.45 -20.47 23.58
C TYR A 176 16.98 -20.14 23.72
N ALA A 177 16.11 -21.09 23.41
CA ALA A 177 14.67 -20.98 23.63
C ALA A 177 14.10 -22.28 24.22
N ASN A 178 13.08 -22.12 25.05
CA ASN A 178 12.24 -23.21 25.53
C ASN A 178 10.82 -23.01 24.98
N TYR A 179 10.29 -24.03 24.32
CA TYR A 179 8.96 -24.05 23.75
C TYR A 179 8.11 -25.12 24.42
N ALA A 180 6.82 -24.86 24.63
CA ALA A 180 5.87 -25.86 25.14
C ALA A 180 5.37 -26.83 24.04
N PHE A 181 5.97 -26.79 22.85
CA PHE A 181 5.64 -27.61 21.68
C PHE A 181 6.90 -27.80 20.83
N ARG A 182 6.93 -28.81 19.96
CA ARG A 182 8.02 -28.97 18.98
C ARG A 182 7.91 -27.91 17.87
N PRO A 183 8.86 -26.97 17.73
CA PRO A 183 8.82 -25.97 16.66
C PRO A 183 8.82 -26.59 15.25
N TYR A 184 8.03 -26.02 14.36
CA TYR A 184 7.93 -26.40 12.94
C TYR A 184 7.77 -25.16 12.05
N LEU A 185 7.83 -25.34 10.73
CA LEU A 185 7.57 -24.28 9.75
C LEU A 185 6.16 -24.42 9.20
N LEU A 186 5.45 -23.29 9.12
CA LEU A 186 4.27 -23.11 8.29
C LEU A 186 4.76 -22.89 6.85
N ALA A 187 4.30 -23.72 5.93
CA ALA A 187 4.71 -23.69 4.54
C ALA A 187 4.20 -22.43 3.85
N SER A 188 2.95 -22.03 4.11
CA SER A 188 2.35 -20.82 3.55
C SER A 188 1.38 -20.15 4.52
N LEU A 189 1.41 -18.81 4.55
CA LEU A 189 0.43 -17.94 5.20
C LEU A 189 0.06 -16.82 4.25
N VAL A 190 -1.23 -16.54 4.10
CA VAL A 190 -1.71 -15.38 3.34
C VAL A 190 -1.99 -14.25 4.31
N VAL A 191 -1.24 -13.16 4.20
CA VAL A 191 -1.37 -11.99 5.06
C VAL A 191 -1.85 -10.79 4.25
N TYR A 192 -3.03 -10.29 4.56
CA TYR A 192 -3.57 -9.07 3.97
C TYR A 192 -3.00 -7.85 4.69
N GLY A 193 -2.35 -6.97 3.96
CA GLY A 193 -1.85 -5.70 4.44
C GLY A 193 -2.97 -4.73 4.84
N PRO A 194 -2.63 -3.58 5.44
CA PRO A 194 -3.61 -2.58 5.86
C PRO A 194 -4.46 -2.01 4.71
N ASP A 195 -3.97 -2.09 3.48
CA ASP A 195 -4.63 -1.71 2.23
C ASP A 195 -5.41 -2.86 1.58
N GLY A 196 -5.45 -4.03 2.22
CA GLY A 196 -6.08 -5.23 1.68
C GLY A 196 -5.25 -5.97 0.63
N ALA A 197 -4.01 -5.54 0.35
CA ALA A 197 -3.13 -6.26 -0.56
C ALA A 197 -2.71 -7.61 0.05
N PRO A 198 -2.81 -8.73 -0.68
CA PRO A 198 -2.38 -10.04 -0.19
C PRO A 198 -0.86 -10.22 -0.30
N TYR A 199 -0.25 -10.75 0.76
CA TYR A 199 1.16 -11.12 0.82
C TYR A 199 1.27 -12.58 1.23
N GLU A 200 2.03 -13.38 0.48
CA GLU A 200 2.29 -14.77 0.85
C GLU A 200 3.60 -14.85 1.64
N LEU A 201 3.52 -15.31 2.89
CA LEU A 201 4.69 -15.60 3.73
C LEU A 201 4.95 -17.10 3.71
N ARG A 202 6.12 -17.51 3.24
CA ARG A 202 6.53 -18.93 3.16
C ARG A 202 7.58 -19.28 4.20
N GLY A 203 7.48 -20.48 4.77
CA GLY A 203 8.48 -21.01 5.71
C GLY A 203 8.55 -20.23 7.02
N VAL A 204 7.41 -19.81 7.56
CA VAL A 204 7.33 -19.04 8.80
C VAL A 204 7.39 -20.00 10.01
N PRO A 205 8.32 -19.83 10.96
CA PRO A 205 8.33 -20.63 12.17
C PRO A 205 7.02 -20.50 12.94
N ALA A 206 6.43 -21.63 13.36
CA ALA A 206 5.22 -21.62 14.17
C ALA A 206 5.44 -21.01 15.56
N SER A 207 6.71 -20.92 15.99
CA SER A 207 7.17 -20.21 17.18
C SER A 207 7.27 -18.68 17.01
N THR A 208 7.09 -18.15 15.80
CA THR A 208 7.12 -16.70 15.55
C THR A 208 5.99 -16.01 16.33
N PRO A 209 6.30 -14.99 17.15
CA PRO A 209 5.30 -14.16 17.79
C PRO A 209 4.41 -13.47 16.76
N VAL A 210 3.10 -13.41 17.01
CA VAL A 210 2.15 -12.75 16.09
C VAL A 210 2.51 -11.29 15.82
N ARG A 211 3.05 -10.58 16.82
CA ARG A 211 3.51 -9.17 16.66
C ARG A 211 4.61 -8.98 15.63
N ASP A 212 5.31 -10.05 15.22
CA ASP A 212 6.42 -9.97 14.27
C ASP A 212 5.95 -10.11 12.81
N ILE A 213 4.76 -10.68 12.59
CA ILE A 213 4.16 -10.87 11.26
C ILE A 213 3.96 -9.55 10.50
N PRO A 214 3.47 -8.46 11.13
CA PRO A 214 3.35 -7.18 10.47
C PRO A 214 4.68 -6.69 9.88
N PHE A 215 5.84 -6.92 10.49
CA PHE A 215 7.11 -6.42 9.93
C PHE A 215 7.43 -7.05 8.57
N ALA A 216 7.07 -8.32 8.35
CA ALA A 216 7.28 -9.00 7.07
C ALA A 216 6.47 -8.35 5.94
N VAL A 217 5.29 -7.82 6.26
CA VAL A 217 4.39 -7.15 5.30
C VAL A 217 4.69 -5.67 5.17
N LEU A 218 4.86 -4.97 6.30
CA LEU A 218 5.06 -3.51 6.35
C LEU A 218 6.39 -3.05 5.75
N ASN A 219 7.40 -3.91 5.68
CA ASN A 219 8.67 -3.62 4.99
C ASN A 219 8.52 -3.43 3.46
N HIS A 220 7.39 -3.81 2.89
CA HIS A 220 7.08 -3.56 1.47
C HIS A 220 6.47 -2.18 1.21
N TYR A 221 6.24 -1.39 2.26
CA TYR A 221 5.70 -0.03 2.17
C TYR A 221 6.82 0.99 2.36
N ASP A 222 6.73 2.13 1.66
CA ASP A 222 7.68 3.23 1.84
C ASP A 222 7.74 3.68 3.31
N ASP A 223 8.94 4.06 3.78
CA ASP A 223 9.24 4.36 5.18
C ASP A 223 8.30 5.41 5.81
N GLU A 224 7.67 6.29 5.02
CA GLU A 224 6.73 7.32 5.50
C GLU A 224 5.28 6.83 5.71
N ALA A 225 4.93 5.64 5.19
CA ALA A 225 3.57 5.08 5.25
C ALA A 225 3.29 4.27 6.52
N VAL A 226 4.34 3.66 7.10
CA VAL A 226 4.23 2.67 8.18
C VAL A 226 5.03 3.06 9.43
N ARG A 227 5.80 4.16 9.38
CA ARG A 227 6.56 4.68 10.52
C ARG A 227 5.96 5.98 11.04
N ASN A 228 5.96 6.14 12.36
CA ASN A 228 5.58 7.37 13.04
C ASN A 228 6.63 8.47 12.82
N ARG A 229 6.35 9.70 13.28
CA ARG A 229 7.26 10.86 13.18
C ARG A 229 8.65 10.67 13.84
N ARG A 230 8.87 9.58 14.58
CA ARG A 230 10.16 9.19 15.17
C ARG A 230 10.86 8.07 14.39
N GLY A 231 10.35 7.68 13.22
CA GLY A 231 10.89 6.60 12.39
C GLY A 231 10.60 5.19 12.90
N GLN A 232 9.69 5.03 13.88
CA GLN A 232 9.32 3.73 14.45
C GLN A 232 8.05 3.20 13.79
N PHE A 233 7.98 1.90 13.52
CA PHE A 233 6.76 1.28 12.97
C PHE A 233 5.54 1.54 13.87
N MET A 234 4.40 1.83 13.23
CA MET A 234 3.12 1.98 13.91
C MET A 234 2.74 0.67 14.62
N GLU A 235 2.12 0.75 15.79
CA GLU A 235 1.63 -0.44 16.48
C GLU A 235 0.52 -1.09 15.65
N THR A 236 0.63 -2.40 15.44
CA THR A 236 -0.27 -3.20 14.60
C THR A 236 -0.97 -4.31 15.38
N THR A 237 -2.07 -4.77 14.81
CA THR A 237 -2.83 -5.93 15.27
C THR A 237 -3.04 -6.89 14.14
N VAL A 238 -3.16 -8.16 14.46
CA VAL A 238 -3.32 -9.22 13.49
C VAL A 238 -4.57 -10.01 13.81
N ASP A 239 -5.44 -10.15 12.82
CA ASP A 239 -6.67 -10.92 12.88
C ASP A 239 -6.50 -12.18 12.02
N LEU A 240 -6.84 -13.36 12.54
CA LEU A 240 -7.01 -14.57 11.74
C LEU A 240 -8.36 -14.49 11.02
N VAL A 241 -8.42 -14.87 9.75
CA VAL A 241 -9.67 -14.89 8.97
C VAL A 241 -10.12 -16.33 8.83
N ASP A 242 -11.26 -16.66 9.44
CA ASP A 242 -11.86 -17.99 9.37
C ASP A 242 -12.40 -18.28 7.96
N GLU A 243 -12.74 -19.54 7.67
CA GLU A 243 -13.30 -19.97 6.38
C GLU A 243 -14.59 -19.20 6.00
N ASP A 244 -15.37 -18.78 7.00
CA ASP A 244 -16.59 -17.97 6.84
C ASP A 244 -16.30 -16.47 6.65
N GLY A 245 -15.03 -16.07 6.61
CA GLY A 245 -14.57 -14.67 6.47
C GLY A 245 -14.62 -13.84 7.75
N THR A 246 -14.95 -14.44 8.89
CA THR A 246 -15.03 -13.74 10.18
C THR A 246 -13.62 -13.53 10.76
N PRO A 247 -13.24 -12.29 11.15
CA PRO A 247 -11.93 -12.03 11.73
C PRO A 247 -11.89 -12.32 13.24
N HIS A 248 -10.85 -13.01 13.68
CA HIS A 248 -10.55 -13.35 15.07
C HIS A 248 -9.20 -12.75 15.50
N ARG A 249 -9.24 -11.83 16.48
CA ARG A 249 -8.05 -11.15 16.98
C ARG A 249 -7.08 -12.12 17.65
N LEU A 250 -5.84 -12.14 17.14
CA LEU A 250 -4.76 -12.92 17.72
C LEU A 250 -4.05 -12.17 18.87
N ASP A 251 -3.53 -12.92 19.85
CA ASP A 251 -2.69 -12.38 20.91
C ASP A 251 -1.28 -12.09 20.36
N PRO A 252 -0.84 -10.82 20.33
CA PRO A 252 0.44 -10.43 19.73
C PRO A 252 1.67 -10.97 20.47
N ASN A 253 1.55 -11.37 21.74
CA ASN A 253 2.68 -11.86 22.53
C ASN A 253 2.81 -13.38 22.51
N ARG A 254 1.81 -14.08 21.98
CA ARG A 254 1.85 -15.53 21.80
C ARG A 254 2.34 -15.87 20.40
N SER A 255 2.93 -17.05 20.25
CA SER A 255 3.36 -17.58 18.97
C SER A 255 2.17 -17.90 18.05
N LEU A 256 2.44 -18.11 16.76
CA LEU A 256 1.43 -18.54 15.79
C LEU A 256 0.78 -19.86 16.21
N HIS A 257 1.58 -20.84 16.66
CA HIS A 257 1.10 -22.12 17.15
C HIS A 257 0.13 -21.96 18.34
N GLU A 258 0.53 -21.16 19.33
CA GLU A 258 -0.28 -20.90 20.53
C GLU A 258 -1.59 -20.15 20.26
N ASN A 259 -1.64 -19.40 19.15
CA ASN A 259 -2.83 -18.75 18.62
C ASN A 259 -3.69 -19.67 17.74
N GLY A 260 -3.28 -20.93 17.53
CA GLY A 260 -3.99 -21.88 16.70
C GLY A 260 -3.89 -21.60 15.20
N VAL A 261 -2.88 -20.85 14.76
CA VAL A 261 -2.66 -20.58 13.33
C VAL A 261 -2.11 -21.83 12.66
N THR A 262 -2.81 -22.30 11.63
CA THR A 262 -2.45 -23.49 10.85
C THR A 262 -1.81 -23.12 9.51
N ASP A 263 -1.25 -24.12 8.83
CA ASP A 263 -0.72 -23.93 7.48
C ASP A 263 -1.83 -23.53 6.51
N GLY A 264 -1.54 -22.61 5.59
CA GLY A 264 -2.49 -22.05 4.62
C GLY A 264 -3.47 -21.01 5.20
N ALA A 265 -3.34 -20.67 6.48
CA ALA A 265 -4.24 -19.70 7.12
C ALA A 265 -4.16 -18.30 6.50
N SER A 266 -5.30 -17.61 6.52
CA SER A 266 -5.43 -16.21 6.08
C SER A 266 -5.45 -15.28 7.29
N MET A 267 -4.66 -14.21 7.24
CA MET A 267 -4.50 -13.26 8.34
C MET A 267 -4.62 -11.83 7.81
N ARG A 268 -5.09 -10.89 8.62
CA ARG A 268 -5.23 -9.48 8.27
C ARG A 268 -4.47 -8.62 9.25
N VAL A 269 -3.60 -7.75 8.74
CA VAL A 269 -2.85 -6.76 9.53
C VAL A 269 -3.64 -5.45 9.57
N GLY A 270 -4.09 -5.07 10.76
CA GLY A 270 -4.65 -3.76 11.05
C GLY A 270 -3.73 -2.95 11.96
N ALA A 271 -4.04 -1.67 12.22
CA ALA A 271 -3.34 -0.90 13.25
C ALA A 271 -3.94 -1.14 14.65
N ARG A 272 -3.09 -1.22 15.68
CA ARG A 272 -3.51 -1.32 17.07
C ARG A 272 -4.11 0.00 17.50
N ALA A 273 -5.35 -0.03 17.98
CA ALA A 273 -5.96 1.12 18.62
C ALA A 273 -5.31 1.37 19.99
N THR A 274 -4.24 2.16 20.03
CA THR A 274 -3.93 2.96 21.21
C THR A 274 -4.92 4.12 21.21
N ALA A 275 -5.53 4.45 22.36
CA ALA A 275 -6.46 5.57 22.47
C ALA A 275 -5.84 6.82 21.82
N GLY A 276 -6.35 7.20 20.64
CA GLY A 276 -5.87 8.33 19.84
C GLY A 276 -4.76 8.06 18.81
N SER A 277 -4.96 7.20 17.81
CA SER A 277 -4.49 7.27 16.39
C SER A 277 -4.45 5.84 15.78
N GLY A 278 -4.74 5.53 14.52
CA GLY A 278 -5.03 6.30 13.31
C GLY A 278 -5.39 5.41 12.09
N VAL A 279 -6.07 4.27 12.25
CA VAL A 279 -6.68 3.49 11.13
C VAL A 279 -8.17 3.24 11.32
N GLY A 280 -8.62 3.01 12.56
CA GLY A 280 -10.06 3.10 12.89
C GLY A 280 -10.61 4.49 12.53
N GLN A 281 -9.85 5.55 12.82
CA GLN A 281 -10.19 6.90 12.39
C GLN A 281 -10.20 7.04 10.87
N THR A 282 -9.22 6.50 10.13
CA THR A 282 -9.17 6.66 8.66
C THR A 282 -10.39 6.02 8.01
N MET A 283 -10.71 4.76 8.34
CA MET A 283 -11.93 4.12 7.85
C MET A 283 -13.19 4.89 8.28
N GLU A 284 -13.26 5.35 9.54
CA GLU A 284 -14.33 6.25 10.00
C GLU A 284 -14.39 7.55 9.20
N TRP A 285 -13.27 8.10 8.71
CA TRP A 285 -13.23 9.31 7.89
C TRP A 285 -13.72 9.04 6.47
N PHE A 286 -13.41 7.88 5.88
CA PHE A 286 -13.96 7.46 4.58
C PHE A 286 -15.45 7.14 4.69
N ASP A 287 -15.87 6.38 5.69
CA ASP A 287 -17.27 6.06 5.98
C ASP A 287 -18.08 7.31 6.30
N ARG A 288 -17.51 8.24 7.06
CA ARG A 288 -18.11 9.55 7.35
C ARG A 288 -18.24 10.39 6.08
N ALA A 289 -17.19 10.49 5.27
CA ALA A 289 -17.22 11.25 4.02
C ALA A 289 -18.30 10.71 3.08
N ARG A 290 -18.33 9.39 2.90
CA ARG A 290 -19.39 8.69 2.16
C ARG A 290 -20.77 9.03 2.71
N ALA A 291 -21.01 8.78 4.01
CA ALA A 291 -22.31 9.00 4.63
C ALA A 291 -22.79 10.46 4.50
N GLN A 292 -21.88 11.43 4.60
CA GLN A 292 -22.18 12.85 4.45
C GLN A 292 -22.50 13.22 3.00
N ILE A 293 -21.75 12.70 2.01
CA ILE A 293 -22.03 12.91 0.58
C ILE A 293 -23.38 12.27 0.20
N ASP A 294 -23.62 11.04 0.64
CA ASP A 294 -24.87 10.31 0.37
C ASP A 294 -26.06 11.03 1.01
N LEU A 295 -25.93 11.50 2.26
CA LEU A 295 -26.98 12.25 2.94
C LEU A 295 -27.26 13.60 2.24
N PHE A 296 -26.23 14.28 1.75
CA PHE A 296 -26.39 15.51 0.98
C PHE A 296 -27.15 15.22 -0.33
N ALA A 297 -26.73 14.22 -1.09
CA ALA A 297 -27.39 13.83 -2.35
C ALA A 297 -28.86 13.41 -2.16
N GLN A 298 -29.21 12.79 -1.03
CA GLN A 298 -30.60 12.44 -0.70
C GLN A 298 -31.48 13.66 -0.42
N ARG A 299 -30.89 14.78 0.02
CA ARG A 299 -31.61 16.00 0.42
C ARG A 299 -31.64 17.09 -0.64
N HIS A 300 -30.79 16.98 -1.66
CA HIS A 300 -30.60 17.99 -2.69
C HIS A 300 -30.82 17.38 -4.08
N GLU A 301 -32.00 17.63 -4.68
CA GLU A 301 -32.38 17.08 -5.99
C GLU A 301 -31.46 17.53 -7.13
N GLU A 302 -30.79 18.68 -6.95
CA GLU A 302 -29.81 19.22 -7.87
C GLU A 302 -28.44 18.51 -7.82
N PHE A 303 -28.16 17.67 -6.82
CA PHE A 303 -26.87 17.01 -6.62
C PHE A 303 -27.04 15.48 -6.60
N THR A 304 -26.47 14.79 -7.59
CA THR A 304 -26.61 13.33 -7.72
C THR A 304 -25.25 12.64 -7.75
N VAL A 305 -25.05 11.64 -6.89
CA VAL A 305 -23.93 10.69 -7.03
C VAL A 305 -24.30 9.69 -8.13
N THR A 306 -23.61 9.76 -9.27
CA THR A 306 -23.92 8.92 -10.44
C THR A 306 -23.18 7.59 -10.43
N LYS A 307 -22.00 7.54 -9.81
CA LYS A 307 -21.14 6.35 -9.75
C LYS A 307 -20.10 6.47 -8.64
N THR A 308 -19.75 5.36 -8.03
CA THR A 308 -18.55 5.21 -7.19
C THR A 308 -17.60 4.18 -7.80
N ASP A 309 -16.32 4.22 -7.39
CA ASP A 309 -15.32 3.20 -7.75
C ASP A 309 -15.55 1.87 -7.01
N ASP A 310 -15.91 1.94 -5.74
CA ASP A 310 -16.22 0.81 -4.87
C ASP A 310 -17.57 1.02 -4.14
N PRO A 311 -18.40 -0.02 -3.98
CA PRO A 311 -19.71 0.09 -3.32
C PRO A 311 -19.62 0.13 -1.79
N ASP A 312 -18.52 -0.30 -1.18
CA ASP A 312 -18.35 -0.44 0.26
C ASP A 312 -17.42 0.66 0.80
N LEU A 313 -16.27 0.88 0.16
CA LEU A 313 -15.29 1.90 0.54
C LEU A 313 -14.94 2.84 -0.63
N PRO A 314 -15.88 3.71 -1.05
CA PRO A 314 -15.66 4.59 -2.20
C PRO A 314 -14.54 5.60 -1.92
N THR A 315 -13.53 5.62 -2.79
CA THR A 315 -12.48 6.66 -2.80
C THR A 315 -12.69 7.67 -3.92
N LEU A 316 -13.59 7.37 -4.86
CA LEU A 316 -13.96 8.20 -5.99
C LEU A 316 -15.47 8.30 -6.11
N PHE A 317 -16.00 9.53 -6.15
CA PHE A 317 -17.40 9.80 -6.39
C PHE A 317 -17.54 10.57 -7.70
N GLU A 318 -18.26 10.01 -8.67
CA GLU A 318 -18.72 10.75 -9.85
C GLU A 318 -20.05 11.43 -9.53
N ILE A 319 -20.08 12.75 -9.69
CA ILE A 319 -21.19 13.61 -9.32
C ILE A 319 -21.73 14.31 -10.55
N GLU A 320 -23.05 14.45 -10.59
CA GLU A 320 -23.77 15.34 -11.49
C GLU A 320 -24.48 16.44 -10.70
N ILE A 321 -24.28 17.69 -11.12
CA ILE A 321 -24.98 18.86 -10.57
C ILE A 321 -25.88 19.47 -11.64
N ARG A 322 -27.15 19.70 -11.32
CA ARG A 322 -28.12 20.40 -12.16
C ARG A 322 -28.28 21.84 -11.68
N SER A 323 -27.50 22.74 -12.28
CA SER A 323 -27.52 24.16 -11.95
C SER A 323 -27.15 24.98 -13.18
N PRO A 324 -27.86 26.08 -13.47
CA PRO A 324 -27.46 27.03 -14.51
C PRO A 324 -26.02 27.51 -14.28
N GLY A 325 -25.21 27.50 -15.33
CA GLY A 325 -23.81 27.93 -15.32
C GLY A 325 -23.33 28.24 -16.73
N PHE A 326 -22.02 28.32 -16.90
CA PHE A 326 -21.41 28.68 -18.18
C PHE A 326 -20.38 27.65 -18.64
N ALA A 327 -20.42 27.29 -19.92
CA ALA A 327 -19.36 26.59 -20.63
C ALA A 327 -18.47 27.59 -21.39
N PRO A 328 -17.23 27.21 -21.74
CA PRO A 328 -16.33 28.09 -22.50
C PRO A 328 -16.98 28.54 -23.81
N PRO A 329 -16.66 29.76 -24.28
CA PRO A 329 -17.13 30.20 -25.58
C PRO A 329 -16.60 29.28 -26.70
N PRO A 330 -17.38 29.02 -27.75
CA PRO A 330 -16.97 28.14 -28.85
C PRO A 330 -15.80 28.74 -29.67
N GLU A 331 -15.65 30.06 -29.62
CA GLU A 331 -14.60 30.81 -30.30
C GLU A 331 -13.98 31.83 -29.34
N ALA A 332 -12.69 32.12 -29.52
CA ALA A 332 -11.99 33.10 -28.68
C ALA A 332 -12.62 34.50 -28.84
N GLY A 333 -13.07 35.08 -27.73
CA GLY A 333 -13.72 36.39 -27.71
C GLY A 333 -15.25 36.35 -27.91
N ALA A 334 -15.84 35.17 -28.13
CA ALA A 334 -17.29 35.00 -28.08
C ALA A 334 -17.80 34.89 -26.63
N GLU A 335 -19.14 34.91 -26.47
CA GLU A 335 -19.79 34.80 -25.17
C GLU A 335 -19.80 33.36 -24.62
N PRO A 336 -19.68 33.18 -23.30
CA PRO A 336 -19.85 31.88 -22.66
C PRO A 336 -21.26 31.30 -22.89
N VAL A 337 -21.32 30.00 -23.12
CA VAL A 337 -22.56 29.29 -23.44
C VAL A 337 -23.25 28.87 -22.16
N LEU A 338 -24.57 29.08 -22.07
CA LEU A 338 -25.36 28.60 -20.94
C LEU A 338 -25.38 27.06 -20.92
N ILE A 339 -25.11 26.50 -19.75
CA ILE A 339 -25.24 25.07 -19.46
C ILE A 339 -26.03 24.90 -18.17
N ASP A 340 -26.68 23.75 -18.00
CA ASP A 340 -27.47 23.43 -16.81
C ASP A 340 -27.01 22.13 -16.12
N ARG A 341 -26.03 21.43 -16.70
CA ARG A 341 -25.56 20.12 -16.24
C ARG A 341 -24.05 20.10 -16.14
N HIS A 342 -23.58 19.80 -14.93
CA HIS A 342 -22.15 19.74 -14.60
C HIS A 342 -21.79 18.33 -14.17
N ARG A 343 -20.65 17.84 -14.65
CA ARG A 343 -20.10 16.54 -14.22
C ARG A 343 -18.77 16.79 -13.55
N LEU A 344 -18.59 16.24 -12.35
CA LEU A 344 -17.36 16.36 -11.59
C LEU A 344 -17.03 15.08 -10.85
N ARG A 345 -15.83 15.02 -10.28
CA ARG A 345 -15.38 13.93 -9.42
C ARG A 345 -14.82 14.47 -8.12
N ILE A 346 -15.20 13.84 -7.01
CA ILE A 346 -14.58 14.02 -5.69
C ILE A 346 -13.68 12.80 -5.46
N MET A 347 -12.41 13.04 -5.11
CA MET A 347 -11.39 12.02 -4.90
C MET A 347 -10.85 12.12 -3.48
N LEU A 348 -11.09 11.07 -2.69
CA LEU A 348 -10.44 10.86 -1.41
C LEU A 348 -9.05 10.29 -1.69
N THR A 349 -8.05 11.17 -1.80
CA THR A 349 -6.70 10.77 -2.20
C THR A 349 -6.00 9.95 -1.12
N ARG A 350 -4.86 9.33 -1.44
CA ARG A 350 -4.03 8.58 -0.48
C ARG A 350 -3.60 9.40 0.76
N GLU A 351 -3.68 10.72 0.66
CA GLU A 351 -3.35 11.64 1.75
C GLU A 351 -4.58 12.03 2.59
N PHE A 352 -5.80 11.66 2.19
CA PHE A 352 -7.02 11.87 2.96
C PHE A 352 -7.00 11.02 4.25
N PRO A 353 -7.45 11.55 5.41
CA PRO A 353 -8.01 12.88 5.65
C PRO A 353 -6.96 13.93 6.06
N ARG A 354 -5.65 13.67 5.90
CA ARG A 354 -4.59 14.62 6.26
C ARG A 354 -4.54 15.80 5.28
N ARG A 355 -4.88 15.59 4.00
CA ARG A 355 -5.16 16.64 3.01
C ARG A 355 -6.61 16.61 2.56
N ALA A 356 -7.10 17.76 2.09
CA ALA A 356 -8.43 17.91 1.54
C ALA A 356 -8.66 16.96 0.36
N PRO A 357 -9.91 16.49 0.13
CA PRO A 357 -10.24 15.73 -1.05
C PRO A 357 -9.98 16.56 -2.31
N ALA A 358 -9.51 15.91 -3.37
CA ALA A 358 -9.29 16.56 -4.65
C ALA A 358 -10.60 16.57 -5.45
N VAL A 359 -10.90 17.70 -6.11
CA VAL A 359 -12.07 17.83 -6.96
C VAL A 359 -11.66 18.14 -8.39
N GLN A 360 -12.26 17.42 -9.35
CA GLN A 360 -12.04 17.63 -10.78
C GLN A 360 -13.36 17.80 -11.53
N TRP A 361 -13.55 18.96 -12.15
CA TRP A 361 -14.62 19.21 -13.11
C TRP A 361 -14.34 18.48 -14.44
N ARG A 362 -15.32 17.74 -14.94
CA ARG A 362 -15.19 16.89 -16.14
C ARG A 362 -15.98 17.44 -17.33
N SER A 363 -17.12 18.10 -17.08
CA SER A 363 -17.82 18.86 -18.12
C SER A 363 -17.04 20.13 -18.47
N GLU A 364 -17.24 20.65 -19.69
CA GLU A 364 -16.67 21.94 -20.04
C GLU A 364 -17.33 23.04 -19.23
N VAL A 365 -16.54 23.75 -18.44
CA VAL A 365 -17.01 24.80 -17.53
C VAL A 365 -16.13 26.03 -17.69
N PHE A 366 -16.78 27.17 -17.78
CA PHE A 366 -16.17 28.49 -17.76
C PHE A 366 -16.35 29.03 -16.36
N HIS A 367 -15.32 28.96 -15.53
CA HIS A 367 -15.36 29.39 -14.14
C HIS A 367 -13.98 29.89 -13.69
N PRO A 368 -13.88 31.01 -12.93
CA PRO A 368 -12.60 31.60 -12.51
C PRO A 368 -11.69 30.63 -11.74
N ASN A 369 -12.26 29.80 -10.88
CA ASN A 369 -11.53 28.90 -9.97
C ASN A 369 -11.38 27.46 -10.49
N ILE A 370 -11.60 27.23 -11.79
CA ILE A 370 -11.47 25.90 -12.41
C ILE A 370 -10.47 25.94 -13.55
N VAL A 371 -9.51 25.02 -13.54
CA VAL A 371 -8.41 24.98 -14.50
C VAL A 371 -8.93 24.60 -15.91
N PRO A 372 -8.80 25.48 -16.92
CA PRO A 372 -9.43 25.26 -18.23
C PRO A 372 -8.68 24.25 -19.10
N ALA A 373 -7.37 24.10 -18.89
CA ALA A 373 -6.48 23.19 -19.61
C ALA A 373 -5.32 22.77 -18.69
N TRP A 374 -4.65 21.66 -18.99
CA TRP A 374 -3.49 21.19 -18.25
C TRP A 374 -2.45 22.31 -18.05
N ARG A 375 -1.93 22.44 -16.82
CA ARG A 375 -0.88 23.41 -16.46
C ARG A 375 0.18 22.72 -15.61
N GLY A 376 1.31 22.38 -16.21
CA GLY A 376 2.32 21.55 -15.54
C GLY A 376 1.70 20.23 -15.08
N ASP A 377 1.84 19.92 -13.79
CA ASP A 377 1.27 18.71 -13.16
C ASP A 377 -0.20 18.87 -12.74
N VAL A 378 -0.80 20.04 -12.92
CA VAL A 378 -2.20 20.30 -12.56
C VAL A 378 -3.13 19.85 -13.69
N PRO A 379 -4.08 18.92 -13.42
CA PRO A 379 -4.96 18.39 -14.45
C PRO A 379 -6.01 19.41 -14.91
N LYS A 380 -6.45 19.29 -16.18
CA LYS A 380 -7.65 20.01 -16.67
C LYS A 380 -8.83 19.74 -15.74
N GLY A 381 -9.55 20.79 -15.40
CA GLY A 381 -10.72 20.74 -14.53
C GLY A 381 -10.41 20.71 -13.04
N ALA A 382 -9.15 20.75 -12.62
CA ALA A 382 -8.81 20.89 -11.19
C ALA A 382 -9.50 22.13 -10.60
N VAL A 383 -10.11 21.95 -9.44
CA VAL A 383 -10.85 23.00 -8.73
C VAL A 383 -9.97 23.59 -7.64
N CYS A 384 -9.87 24.92 -7.61
CA CYS A 384 -9.30 25.63 -6.47
C CYS A 384 -10.40 25.91 -5.46
N LEU A 385 -10.31 25.29 -4.29
CA LEU A 385 -11.26 25.50 -3.19
C LEU A 385 -10.87 26.69 -2.29
N GLY A 386 -9.81 27.43 -2.66
CA GLY A 386 -9.38 28.65 -1.98
C GLY A 386 -9.12 28.43 -0.48
N PRO A 387 -9.66 29.28 0.42
CA PRO A 387 -9.46 29.18 1.87
C PRO A 387 -9.83 27.83 2.48
N LEU A 388 -10.68 27.04 1.82
CA LEU A 388 -11.04 25.70 2.27
C LEU A 388 -9.87 24.71 2.16
N MET A 389 -8.92 24.93 1.24
CA MET A 389 -7.65 24.20 1.21
C MET A 389 -6.69 24.69 2.31
N ASP A 390 -6.62 26.01 2.53
CA ASP A 390 -5.69 26.61 3.49
C ASP A 390 -6.09 26.36 4.96
N ALA A 391 -7.38 26.24 5.22
CA ALA A 391 -7.95 26.00 6.55
C ALA A 391 -8.54 24.59 6.70
N TYR A 392 -8.21 23.66 5.79
CA TYR A 392 -8.73 22.31 5.83
C TYR A 392 -8.42 21.64 7.17
N ARG A 393 -9.44 20.98 7.73
CA ARG A 393 -9.30 20.10 8.88
C ARG A 393 -9.94 18.76 8.57
N PRO A 394 -9.40 17.64 9.09
CA PRO A 394 -9.98 16.31 8.91
C PRO A 394 -11.46 16.23 9.29
N ASP A 395 -11.91 17.06 10.24
CA ASP A 395 -13.30 17.13 10.71
C ASP A 395 -14.24 17.99 9.85
N LEU A 396 -13.79 18.46 8.68
CA LEU A 396 -14.65 19.14 7.71
C LEU A 396 -15.88 18.28 7.39
N ASP A 397 -17.05 18.92 7.41
CA ASP A 397 -18.29 18.28 6.97
C ASP A 397 -18.38 18.31 5.43
N PHE A 398 -18.49 17.13 4.81
CA PHE A 398 -18.61 17.01 3.36
C PHE A 398 -19.90 17.64 2.81
N ALA A 399 -20.92 17.89 3.63
CA ALA A 399 -22.07 18.70 3.22
C ALA A 399 -21.65 20.13 2.82
N VAL A 400 -20.66 20.71 3.52
CA VAL A 400 -20.10 22.04 3.21
C VAL A 400 -19.36 22.01 1.87
N LEU A 401 -18.57 20.95 1.63
CA LEU A 401 -17.91 20.76 0.34
C LEU A 401 -18.93 20.61 -0.79
N CYS A 402 -19.95 19.76 -0.62
CA CYS A 402 -20.96 19.52 -1.65
C CYS A 402 -21.75 20.80 -1.96
N GLN A 403 -22.16 21.56 -0.94
CA GLN A 403 -22.83 22.85 -1.13
C GLN A 403 -21.92 23.84 -1.87
N LEU A 404 -20.64 23.92 -1.51
CA LEU A 404 -19.69 24.78 -2.19
C LEU A 404 -19.58 24.42 -3.68
N LEU A 405 -19.58 23.14 -4.05
CA LEU A 405 -19.56 22.72 -5.46
C LEU A 405 -20.85 23.09 -6.20
N VAL A 406 -22.02 23.00 -5.56
CA VAL A 406 -23.29 23.49 -6.11
C VAL A 406 -23.25 25.00 -6.34
N ASP A 407 -22.70 25.74 -5.37
CA ASP A 407 -22.57 27.19 -5.45
C ASP A 407 -21.59 27.61 -6.55
N MET A 408 -20.47 26.88 -6.73
CA MET A 408 -19.55 27.13 -7.84
C MET A 408 -20.22 26.88 -9.20
N ALA A 409 -21.01 25.80 -9.34
CA ALA A 409 -21.74 25.52 -10.57
C ALA A 409 -22.69 26.66 -10.97
N GLY A 410 -23.32 27.30 -9.97
CA GLY A 410 -24.23 28.42 -10.12
C GLY A 410 -23.62 29.82 -10.03
N TYR A 411 -22.28 29.96 -10.02
CA TYR A 411 -21.62 31.26 -9.81
C TYR A 411 -22.08 32.00 -8.54
N ARG A 412 -22.36 31.25 -7.47
CA ARG A 412 -22.65 31.80 -6.12
C ARG A 412 -21.41 31.80 -5.23
N ASN A 413 -20.37 31.07 -5.62
CA ASN A 413 -19.08 31.05 -4.95
C ASN A 413 -17.94 31.07 -5.99
N TYR A 414 -17.34 32.25 -6.19
CA TYR A 414 -16.18 32.41 -7.05
C TYR A 414 -15.33 33.60 -6.62
N GLU A 415 -14.02 33.49 -6.81
CA GLU A 415 -13.08 34.59 -6.67
C GLU A 415 -12.51 34.99 -8.04
N ALA A 416 -12.73 36.24 -8.45
CA ALA A 416 -12.18 36.80 -9.67
C ALA A 416 -11.08 37.83 -9.41
N ARG A 417 -10.06 37.46 -8.63
CA ARG A 417 -8.87 38.31 -8.46
C ARG A 417 -8.04 38.29 -9.76
N THR A 418 -7.73 39.48 -10.30
CA THR A 418 -6.70 39.61 -11.33
C THR A 418 -5.34 39.69 -10.65
N LEU A 419 -4.34 38.96 -11.17
CA LEU A 419 -2.96 38.96 -10.68
C LEU A 419 -2.43 40.40 -10.63
N GLY A 420 -2.37 40.96 -9.42
CA GLY A 420 -1.66 42.17 -9.08
C GLY A 420 -0.71 41.88 -7.92
N ARG A 421 0.60 41.94 -8.19
CA ARG A 421 1.73 41.84 -7.23
C ARG A 421 2.02 40.49 -6.55
N TRP A 422 1.43 39.39 -6.97
CA TRP A 422 1.89 38.05 -6.56
C TRP A 422 2.45 37.34 -7.78
N GLU A 423 3.76 37.45 -7.97
CA GLU A 423 4.51 36.68 -8.94
C GLU A 423 4.48 35.19 -8.56
N GLU A 424 4.04 34.38 -9.53
CA GLU A 424 4.50 33.02 -9.83
C GLU A 424 4.30 31.87 -8.82
N THR A 425 3.66 32.03 -7.66
CA THR A 425 3.73 30.94 -6.64
C THR A 425 2.51 30.06 -6.38
N GLU A 426 1.25 30.42 -6.69
CA GLU A 426 0.11 29.50 -6.45
C GLU A 426 -0.95 29.57 -7.56
N GLY A 427 -0.75 28.75 -8.59
CA GLY A 427 -1.47 28.83 -9.86
C GLY A 427 -2.80 28.08 -9.90
N TYR A 428 -3.92 28.76 -9.68
CA TYR A 428 -5.26 28.24 -10.07
C TYR A 428 -6.26 29.32 -10.49
N VAL A 429 -5.97 30.03 -11.59
CA VAL A 429 -6.89 31.04 -12.16
C VAL A 429 -7.14 30.82 -13.65
N ASN A 430 -8.41 30.65 -14.01
CA ASN A 430 -8.91 30.78 -15.38
C ASN A 430 -9.07 32.28 -15.70
N ILE A 431 -7.99 32.88 -16.19
CA ILE A 431 -7.91 34.34 -16.42
C ILE A 431 -9.04 34.83 -17.33
N PRO A 432 -9.34 34.20 -18.48
CA PRO A 432 -10.48 34.61 -19.30
C PRO A 432 -11.81 34.61 -18.54
N ALA A 433 -12.09 33.57 -17.75
CA ALA A 433 -13.31 33.50 -16.95
C ALA A 433 -13.35 34.54 -15.82
N ALA A 434 -12.23 34.79 -15.16
CA ALA A 434 -12.11 35.83 -14.14
C ALA A 434 -12.31 37.24 -14.73
N THR A 435 -11.68 37.54 -15.88
CA THR A 435 -11.85 38.81 -16.58
C THR A 435 -13.28 39.03 -17.04
N TRP A 436 -13.91 38.01 -17.65
CA TRP A 436 -15.31 38.08 -18.05
C TRP A 436 -16.23 38.26 -16.83
N ALA A 437 -16.02 37.47 -15.78
CA ALA A 437 -16.85 37.55 -14.58
C ALA A 437 -16.80 38.94 -13.93
N ARG A 438 -15.68 39.66 -13.98
CA ARG A 438 -15.59 41.05 -13.46
C ARG A 438 -16.23 42.11 -14.34
N SER A 439 -16.45 41.82 -15.62
CA SER A 439 -17.05 42.79 -16.52
C SER A 439 -18.51 43.05 -16.12
N GLU A 440 -19.01 44.26 -16.39
CA GLU A 440 -20.42 44.60 -16.16
C GLU A 440 -21.35 43.58 -16.84
N HIS A 441 -21.04 43.22 -18.10
CA HIS A 441 -21.80 42.21 -18.84
C HIS A 441 -21.77 40.82 -18.18
N GLY A 442 -20.59 40.38 -17.72
CA GLY A 442 -20.47 39.11 -17.00
C GLY A 442 -21.25 39.10 -15.69
N GLN A 443 -21.23 40.20 -14.94
CA GLN A 443 -21.99 40.36 -13.69
C GLN A 443 -23.50 40.31 -13.93
N GLU A 444 -24.00 40.98 -14.97
CA GLU A 444 -25.42 40.90 -15.38
C GLU A 444 -25.84 39.46 -15.72
N ARG A 445 -24.98 38.75 -16.46
CA ARG A 445 -25.20 37.36 -16.88
C ARG A 445 -25.20 36.40 -15.69
N ILE A 446 -24.28 36.58 -14.74
CA ILE A 446 -24.20 35.82 -13.49
C ILE A 446 -25.48 36.03 -12.67
N LEU A 447 -25.93 37.28 -12.53
CA LEU A 447 -27.18 37.59 -11.83
C LEU A 447 -28.39 36.94 -12.53
N ALA A 448 -28.42 36.93 -13.86
CA ALA A 448 -29.51 36.36 -14.65
C ALA A 448 -29.68 34.84 -14.47
N ILE A 449 -28.62 34.11 -14.10
CA ILE A 449 -28.68 32.68 -13.79
C ILE A 449 -28.91 32.40 -12.29
N GLY A 450 -29.13 33.44 -11.48
CA GLY A 450 -29.30 33.33 -10.03
C GLY A 450 -27.99 33.14 -9.27
N GLY A 451 -26.87 33.58 -9.84
CA GLY A 451 -25.57 33.68 -9.18
C GLY A 451 -25.46 34.92 -8.30
N ILE A 452 -24.34 35.04 -7.57
CA ILE A 452 -24.08 36.18 -6.67
C ILE A 452 -23.06 37.12 -7.34
N PRO A 453 -23.41 38.39 -7.62
CA PRO A 453 -22.46 39.31 -8.22
C PRO A 453 -21.31 39.63 -7.26
N LEU A 454 -20.13 39.95 -7.80
CA LEU A 454 -19.02 40.43 -6.99
C LEU A 454 -19.40 41.76 -6.34
N PRO A 455 -18.91 42.02 -5.11
CA PRO A 455 -19.04 43.34 -4.53
C PRO A 455 -18.39 44.37 -5.47
N PRO A 456 -18.94 45.60 -5.55
CA PRO A 456 -18.33 46.67 -6.30
C PRO A 456 -16.89 46.92 -5.80
N PRO A 457 -15.96 47.32 -6.68
CA PRO A 457 -14.60 47.61 -6.28
C PRO A 457 -14.57 48.89 -5.42
N ASP A 458 -14.71 48.77 -4.11
CA ASP A 458 -14.53 49.90 -3.19
C ASP A 458 -13.04 50.17 -2.94
N ASP A 459 -12.69 51.46 -2.92
CA ASP A 459 -11.37 52.03 -2.59
C ASP A 459 -10.85 51.49 -1.24
N ASP A 460 -9.92 50.54 -1.27
CA ASP A 460 -9.17 50.14 -0.07
C ASP A 460 -7.75 50.75 -0.11
N PRO A 461 -7.50 51.88 0.58
CA PRO A 461 -6.19 52.50 0.68
C PRO A 461 -5.38 51.79 1.77
N GLY A 462 -4.87 50.60 1.46
CA GLY A 462 -3.83 49.95 2.26
C GLY A 462 -4.16 48.53 2.64
N GLY A 463 -3.32 47.60 2.16
CA GLY A 463 -3.36 46.18 2.49
C GLY A 463 -3.30 45.88 3.98
N ALA A 464 -4.45 45.96 4.63
CA ALA A 464 -4.74 45.25 5.85
C ALA A 464 -5.43 43.94 5.46
N ALA A 465 -4.89 42.82 5.94
CA ALA A 465 -5.52 41.52 5.85
C ALA A 465 -7.00 41.62 6.25
N GLY A 466 -7.89 41.59 5.25
CA GLY A 466 -9.31 41.44 5.45
C GLY A 466 -9.51 40.18 6.27
N ARG A 467 -9.92 40.35 7.52
CA ARG A 467 -10.29 39.24 8.40
C ARG A 467 -11.26 38.34 7.62
N PRO A 468 -11.08 37.02 7.60
CA PRO A 468 -12.11 36.14 7.09
C PRO A 468 -13.39 36.45 7.85
N ILE A 469 -14.50 36.56 7.12
CA ILE A 469 -15.83 36.52 7.76
C ILE A 469 -15.82 35.22 8.57
N PRO A 470 -15.88 35.28 9.91
CA PRO A 470 -15.94 34.06 10.69
C PRO A 470 -17.29 33.43 10.35
N LEU A 471 -17.25 32.27 9.69
CA LEU A 471 -18.37 31.34 9.64
C LEU A 471 -18.66 30.92 11.08
N TRP A 472 -19.46 31.73 11.79
CA TRP A 472 -20.13 31.30 13.01
C TRP A 472 -21.22 30.33 12.59
N VAL A 473 -20.90 29.04 12.62
CA VAL A 473 -21.90 27.98 12.58
C VAL A 473 -22.30 27.75 14.03
N GLU A 474 -23.49 28.20 14.43
CA GLU A 474 -24.09 27.71 15.66
C GLU A 474 -24.34 26.20 15.53
N PRO A 475 -23.96 25.38 16.52
CA PRO A 475 -24.32 23.98 16.50
C PRO A 475 -25.85 23.84 16.52
N TRP A 476 -26.38 23.13 15.52
CA TRP A 476 -27.79 22.73 15.51
C TRP A 476 -28.09 21.91 16.77
N GLY A 477 -28.95 22.42 17.65
CA GLY A 477 -29.51 21.67 18.78
C GLY A 477 -29.42 22.31 20.18
N ALA A 478 -29.45 23.63 20.32
CA ALA A 478 -29.62 24.28 21.63
C ALA A 478 -30.78 25.29 21.59
N GLY A 479 -31.99 24.81 21.80
CA GLY A 479 -33.19 25.64 21.99
C GLY A 479 -34.46 24.85 21.71
N GLU A 480 -35.31 24.75 22.73
CA GLU A 480 -36.63 24.08 22.78
C GLU A 480 -37.59 24.44 21.65
#